data_AF-X7ZLZ3-F1
#
_entry.id   AF-X7ZLZ3-F1
#
_cell.length_a   1.000
_cell.length_b   1.000
_cell.length_c   1.000
_cell.angle_alpha   90.00
_cell.angle_beta   90.00
_cell.angle_gamma   90.00
#
_symmetry.space_group_name_H-M   'P 1'
#
loop_
_entity.id
_entity.type
_entity.pdbx_description
1 polymer ?
#
loop_
_entity_poly.entity_id
_entity_poly.type
_entity_poly.pdbx_seq_one_letter_code
_entity_poly.pdbx_strand_id
1 'polypeptide(L)'
;MATIAIGLLVTVIVYEPHRTGTKTVSPSALSDVLLSSQEAANLVGAQTLSGEPVQDKLAATAIVDEDCAGVVGAAEQKAYEQSSWTGVRSQALSDATAKGWRLTQAVVSFSDAQGARAFVTDAAASWKKCANREINTRNVKKDDPRNLFWTTGPASQADGILAMTMIQEAQGWNCQRALSARNNVVIDLELCGRNVPGSVVPQFVTAVDNKVDAQS
;
A
#
# COMPACT_ATOMS: atom_id res chain seq x y z
N MET A 1 28.16 51.18 55.98
CA MET A 1 27.02 50.29 55.71
C MET A 1 27.18 49.78 54.28
N ALA A 2 27.43 48.49 54.08
CA ALA A 2 27.67 47.90 52.76
C ALA A 2 26.50 46.98 52.41
N THR A 3 25.82 47.27 51.31
CA THR A 3 24.64 46.52 50.85
C THR A 3 25.08 45.59 49.73
N ILE A 4 25.02 44.28 49.97
CA ILE A 4 25.34 43.24 48.97
C ILE A 4 24.04 42.86 48.27
N ALA A 5 23.97 43.10 46.96
CA ALA A 5 22.88 42.63 46.10
C ALA A 5 23.25 41.26 45.53
N ILE A 6 22.50 40.23 45.92
CA ILE A 6 22.64 38.86 45.41
C ILE A 6 21.70 38.72 44.21
N GLY A 7 22.25 38.66 42.99
CA GLY A 7 21.50 38.36 41.78
C GLY A 7 21.34 36.85 41.60
N LEU A 8 20.10 36.35 41.57
CA LEU A 8 19.80 34.98 41.16
C LEU A 8 19.84 34.87 39.62
N LEU A 9 20.82 34.12 39.10
CA LEU A 9 20.83 33.66 37.72
C LEU A 9 19.91 32.43 37.61
N VAL A 10 18.76 32.59 36.96
CA VAL A 10 17.87 31.48 36.59
C VAL A 10 18.31 30.98 35.23
N THR A 11 19.01 29.85 35.19
CA THR A 11 19.40 29.19 33.94
C THR A 11 18.20 28.45 33.38
N VAL A 12 17.64 28.93 32.27
CA VAL A 12 16.61 28.21 31.51
C VAL A 12 17.32 27.13 30.69
N ILE A 13 17.28 25.88 31.16
CA ILE A 13 17.70 24.72 30.38
C ILE A 13 16.58 24.46 29.37
N VAL A 14 16.80 24.86 28.11
CA VAL A 14 15.96 24.43 27.00
C VAL A 14 16.22 22.94 26.80
N TYR A 15 15.31 22.10 27.27
CA TYR A 15 15.35 20.66 27.00
C TYR A 15 14.90 20.48 25.55
N GLU A 16 15.85 20.51 24.61
CA GLU A 16 15.60 20.03 23.26
C GLU A 16 15.37 18.52 23.37
N PRO A 17 14.14 18.02 23.13
CA PRO A 17 13.95 16.59 23.09
C PRO A 17 14.81 16.08 21.94
N HIS A 18 15.82 15.27 22.25
CA HIS A 18 16.46 14.45 21.24
C HIS A 18 15.34 13.64 20.59
N ARG A 19 14.91 14.05 19.38
CA ARG A 19 14.11 13.18 18.53
C ARG A 19 15.02 12.00 18.25
N THR A 20 14.86 10.92 18.99
CA THR A 20 15.32 9.60 18.57
C THR A 20 14.54 9.29 17.30
N GLY A 21 15.06 9.75 16.16
CA GLY A 21 14.45 9.49 14.87
C GLY A 21 14.48 7.99 14.66
N THR A 22 13.30 7.36 14.58
CA THR A 22 13.18 5.98 14.14
C THR A 22 13.93 5.86 12.82
N LYS A 23 14.89 4.93 12.73
CA LYS A 23 15.65 4.69 11.50
C LYS A 23 14.66 4.40 10.38
N THR A 24 14.82 5.06 9.24
CA THR A 24 13.96 4.84 8.07
C THR A 24 14.45 3.63 7.28
N VAL A 25 13.52 2.93 6.62
CA VAL A 25 13.86 1.90 5.63
C VAL A 25 14.40 2.59 4.38
N SER A 26 15.59 2.17 3.92
CA SER A 26 16.19 2.70 2.70
C SER A 26 15.53 2.11 1.45
N PRO A 27 15.50 2.83 0.31
CA PRO A 27 15.00 2.29 -0.95
C PRO A 27 15.66 0.98 -1.39
N SER A 28 16.94 0.78 -1.04
CA SER A 28 17.68 -0.45 -1.37
C SER A 28 17.23 -1.67 -0.58
N ALA A 29 16.65 -1.48 0.62
CA ALA A 29 16.17 -2.55 1.49
C ALA A 29 14.73 -2.99 1.19
N LEU A 30 14.01 -2.26 0.34
CA LEU A 30 12.59 -2.53 0.04
C LEU A 30 12.32 -3.93 -0.51
N SER A 31 13.28 -4.53 -1.23
CA SER A 31 13.10 -5.89 -1.77
C SER A 31 12.97 -6.93 -0.65
N ASP A 32 13.59 -6.69 0.51
CA ASP A 32 13.57 -7.59 1.67
C ASP A 32 12.28 -7.46 2.50
N VAL A 33 11.45 -6.46 2.19
CA VAL A 33 10.19 -6.16 2.86
C VAL A 33 9.01 -6.90 2.21
N LEU A 34 9.10 -7.21 0.93
CA LEU A 34 8.07 -8.00 0.23
C LEU A 34 7.96 -9.42 0.83
N LEU A 35 6.77 -9.99 0.77
CA LEU A 35 6.60 -11.43 1.00
C LEU A 35 7.29 -12.20 -0.12
N SER A 36 8.03 -13.25 0.23
CA SER A 36 8.46 -14.26 -0.73
C SER A 36 7.26 -14.99 -1.32
N SER A 37 7.46 -15.65 -2.46
CA SER A 37 6.41 -16.44 -3.11
C SER A 37 5.81 -17.52 -2.21
N GLN A 38 6.61 -18.14 -1.35
CA GLN A 38 6.13 -19.15 -0.42
C GLN A 38 5.34 -18.55 0.75
N GLU A 39 5.77 -17.42 1.31
CA GLU A 39 5.03 -16.71 2.35
C GLU A 39 3.66 -16.25 1.82
N ALA A 40 3.64 -15.67 0.61
CA ALA A 40 2.42 -15.26 -0.07
C ALA A 40 1.49 -16.46 -0.36
N ALA A 41 2.03 -17.60 -0.82
CA ALA A 41 1.25 -18.81 -1.07
C ALA A 41 0.60 -19.35 0.21
N ASN A 42 1.38 -19.45 1.30
CA ASN A 42 0.89 -19.92 2.60
C ASN A 42 -0.24 -19.01 3.12
N LEU A 43 -0.10 -17.70 2.95
CA LEU A 43 -1.07 -16.70 3.41
C LEU A 43 -2.44 -16.86 2.75
N VAL A 44 -2.46 -17.16 1.44
CA VAL A 44 -3.72 -17.32 0.68
C VAL A 44 -4.19 -18.78 0.62
N GLY A 45 -3.45 -19.71 1.26
CA GLY A 45 -3.74 -21.15 1.21
C GLY A 45 -3.50 -21.78 -0.17
N ALA A 46 -2.62 -21.20 -0.99
CA ALA A 46 -2.15 -21.79 -2.23
C ALA A 46 -1.01 -22.78 -1.97
N GLN A 47 -0.88 -23.79 -2.84
CA GLN A 47 0.28 -24.68 -2.80
C GLN A 47 1.57 -23.95 -3.22
N THR A 48 1.47 -23.18 -4.30
CA THR A 48 2.55 -22.35 -4.82
C THR A 48 1.97 -21.07 -5.41
N LEU A 49 2.74 -19.99 -5.32
CA LEU A 49 2.60 -18.83 -6.20
C LEU A 49 3.94 -18.62 -6.88
N SER A 50 3.91 -18.15 -8.12
CA SER A 50 5.10 -17.77 -8.87
C SER A 50 4.77 -16.58 -9.76
N GLY A 51 5.79 -15.88 -10.22
CA GLY A 51 5.58 -14.71 -11.06
C GLY A 51 6.90 -14.09 -11.45
N GLU A 52 6.80 -12.88 -11.98
CA GLU A 52 7.95 -12.14 -12.46
C GLU A 52 8.90 -11.77 -11.32
N PRO A 53 10.18 -11.50 -11.62
CA PRO A 53 11.11 -10.91 -10.67
C PRO A 53 10.55 -9.60 -10.10
N VAL A 54 10.95 -9.27 -8.86
CA VAL A 54 10.64 -7.98 -8.24
C VAL A 54 11.08 -6.84 -9.16
N GLN A 55 10.18 -5.89 -9.38
CA GLN A 55 10.39 -4.71 -10.22
C GLN A 55 10.61 -3.47 -9.36
N ASP A 56 11.32 -2.48 -9.90
CA ASP A 56 11.56 -1.17 -9.28
C ASP A 56 10.77 -0.04 -9.97
N LYS A 57 9.55 -0.36 -10.43
CA LYS A 57 8.69 0.58 -11.16
C LYS A 57 7.24 0.54 -10.69
N LEU A 58 6.58 1.68 -10.86
CA LEU A 58 5.14 1.81 -10.78
C LEU A 58 4.48 1.21 -12.03
N ALA A 59 3.29 0.64 -11.88
CA ALA A 59 2.44 0.21 -12.98
C ALA A 59 1.81 1.43 -13.66
N ALA A 60 1.74 1.43 -14.99
CA ALA A 60 1.13 2.52 -15.76
C ALA A 60 -0.14 2.02 -16.46
N THR A 61 -1.19 1.74 -15.68
CA THR A 61 -2.44 1.21 -16.24
C THR A 61 -3.32 2.34 -16.79
N ALA A 62 -3.57 2.30 -18.10
CA ALA A 62 -4.43 3.26 -18.79
C ALA A 62 -5.86 2.71 -18.91
N ILE A 63 -6.72 3.05 -17.96
CA ILE A 63 -8.15 2.67 -17.94
C ILE A 63 -9.07 3.85 -18.26
N VAL A 64 -10.35 3.57 -18.52
CA VAL A 64 -11.38 4.60 -18.77
C VAL A 64 -11.59 5.47 -17.52
N ASP A 65 -11.81 4.86 -16.36
CA ASP A 65 -11.97 5.57 -15.09
C ASP A 65 -10.60 5.78 -14.43
N GLU A 66 -9.72 6.56 -15.07
CA GLU A 66 -8.30 6.70 -14.66
C GLU A 66 -8.11 7.23 -13.22
N ASP A 67 -9.04 8.07 -12.73
CA ASP A 67 -9.05 8.56 -11.35
C ASP A 67 -9.21 7.43 -10.32
N CYS A 68 -9.69 6.25 -10.74
CA CYS A 68 -9.83 5.06 -9.92
C CYS A 68 -8.69 4.05 -10.12
N ALA A 69 -7.63 4.38 -10.86
CA ALA A 69 -6.51 3.47 -11.10
C ALA A 69 -5.90 2.94 -9.79
N GLY A 70 -5.74 3.79 -8.78
CA GLY A 70 -5.23 3.37 -7.46
C GLY A 70 -6.14 2.40 -6.70
N VAL A 71 -7.42 2.32 -7.04
CA VAL A 71 -8.34 1.29 -6.54
C VAL A 71 -8.16 0.00 -7.35
N VAL A 72 -7.86 0.08 -8.65
CA VAL A 72 -7.77 -1.11 -9.51
C VAL A 72 -6.56 -1.97 -9.19
N GLY A 73 -5.38 -1.37 -8.99
CA GLY A 73 -4.16 -2.13 -8.78
C GLY A 73 -3.15 -1.50 -7.84
N ALA A 74 -2.20 -2.32 -7.40
CA ALA A 74 -1.09 -1.90 -6.54
C ALA A 74 0.01 -1.19 -7.35
N ALA A 75 0.72 -0.26 -6.70
CA ALA A 75 1.81 0.51 -7.30
C ALA A 75 1.42 1.28 -8.57
N GLU A 76 0.18 1.73 -8.70
CA GLU A 76 -0.29 2.45 -9.88
C GLU A 76 0.26 3.87 -9.94
N GLN A 77 0.90 4.23 -11.06
CA GLN A 77 1.58 5.50 -11.26
C GLN A 77 0.65 6.67 -10.98
N LYS A 78 -0.59 6.61 -11.49
CA LYS A 78 -1.62 7.62 -11.26
C LYS A 78 -1.93 7.87 -9.78
N ALA A 79 -1.84 6.83 -8.95
CA ALA A 79 -2.09 6.96 -7.51
C ALA A 79 -0.92 7.61 -6.76
N TYR A 80 0.32 7.38 -7.22
CA TYR A 80 1.55 7.91 -6.61
C TYR A 80 2.08 9.17 -7.31
N GLU A 81 1.33 9.72 -8.27
CA GLU A 81 1.65 11.02 -8.86
C GLU A 81 1.69 12.08 -7.75
N GLN A 82 2.76 12.87 -7.72
CA GLN A 82 2.94 13.99 -6.78
C GLN A 82 3.07 13.59 -5.29
N SER A 83 3.25 12.31 -4.95
CA SER A 83 3.34 11.87 -3.54
C SER A 83 4.74 11.87 -2.92
N SER A 84 5.76 12.44 -3.58
CA SER A 84 7.14 12.55 -3.05
C SER A 84 7.74 11.22 -2.54
N TRP A 85 7.31 10.08 -3.08
CA TRP A 85 7.90 8.78 -2.79
C TRP A 85 9.37 8.74 -3.27
N THR A 86 10.17 7.89 -2.62
CA THR A 86 11.64 7.83 -2.81
C THR A 86 12.12 6.50 -3.39
N GLY A 87 11.31 5.44 -3.33
CA GLY A 87 11.59 4.15 -3.92
C GLY A 87 10.35 3.25 -3.96
N VAL A 88 10.32 2.30 -4.88
CA VAL A 88 9.26 1.29 -4.99
C VAL A 88 9.86 -0.09 -5.27
N ARG A 89 9.26 -1.12 -4.68
CA ARG A 89 9.41 -2.51 -5.13
C ARG A 89 8.03 -3.12 -5.30
N SER A 90 7.79 -3.78 -6.42
CA SER A 90 6.52 -4.42 -6.72
C SER A 90 6.72 -5.82 -7.30
N GLN A 91 5.78 -6.71 -7.05
CA GLN A 91 5.78 -8.05 -7.61
C GLN A 91 4.37 -8.56 -7.83
N ALA A 92 4.13 -9.12 -9.01
CA ALA A 92 2.92 -9.88 -9.31
C ALA A 92 3.23 -11.38 -9.20
N LEU A 93 2.39 -12.09 -8.47
CA LEU A 93 2.46 -13.52 -8.20
C LEU A 93 1.10 -14.15 -8.51
N SER A 94 1.11 -15.36 -9.06
CA SER A 94 -0.11 -16.13 -9.31
C SER A 94 0.16 -17.62 -9.21
N ASP A 95 -0.90 -18.41 -9.07
CA ASP A 95 -0.79 -19.84 -9.39
C ASP A 95 -0.98 -20.08 -10.90
N ALA A 96 -0.73 -21.30 -11.36
CA ALA A 96 -0.86 -21.66 -12.77
C ALA A 96 -2.32 -21.86 -13.24
N THR A 97 -3.30 -21.68 -12.36
CA THR A 97 -4.70 -21.95 -12.68
C THR A 97 -5.39 -20.70 -13.18
N ALA A 98 -6.14 -20.81 -14.29
CA ALA A 98 -6.76 -19.67 -14.96
C ALA A 98 -7.72 -18.84 -14.07
N LYS A 99 -8.21 -19.40 -12.96
CA LYS A 99 -9.09 -18.76 -11.98
C LYS A 99 -8.61 -18.96 -10.54
N GLY A 100 -7.31 -19.12 -10.35
CA GLY A 100 -6.69 -19.22 -9.03
C GLY A 100 -6.27 -17.87 -8.48
N TRP A 101 -5.27 -17.87 -7.63
CA TRP A 101 -4.83 -16.66 -6.94
C TRP A 101 -4.03 -15.73 -7.85
N ARG A 102 -4.26 -14.43 -7.72
CA ARG A 102 -3.40 -13.36 -8.24
C ARG A 102 -3.12 -12.37 -7.14
N LEU A 103 -1.86 -12.19 -6.78
CA LEU A 103 -1.41 -11.29 -5.74
C LEU A 103 -0.39 -10.32 -6.35
N THR A 104 -0.73 -9.06 -6.41
CA THR A 104 0.23 -7.98 -6.65
C THR A 104 0.52 -7.30 -5.32
N GLN A 105 1.77 -7.32 -4.91
CA GLN A 105 2.25 -6.61 -3.73
C GLN A 105 3.22 -5.51 -4.13
N ALA A 106 3.19 -4.42 -3.39
CA ALA A 106 4.19 -3.38 -3.49
C ALA A 106 4.49 -2.74 -2.13
N VAL A 107 5.72 -2.24 -2.03
CA VAL A 107 6.18 -1.41 -0.93
C VAL A 107 6.81 -0.15 -1.50
N VAL A 108 6.41 1.01 -0.96
CA VAL A 108 6.80 2.32 -1.47
C VAL A 108 7.36 3.15 -0.32
N SER A 109 8.64 3.53 -0.40
CA SER A 109 9.28 4.35 0.64
C SER A 109 9.02 5.84 0.43
N PHE A 110 8.99 6.56 1.53
CA PHE A 110 8.94 8.01 1.62
C PHE A 110 10.15 8.50 2.43
N SER A 111 10.37 9.82 2.46
CA SER A 111 11.47 10.41 3.24
C SER A 111 11.34 10.16 4.74
N ASP A 112 10.10 10.06 5.25
CA ASP A 112 9.81 9.80 6.65
C ASP A 112 8.44 9.12 6.82
N ALA A 113 8.13 8.78 8.07
CA ALA A 113 6.87 8.14 8.43
C ALA A 113 5.64 9.04 8.28
N GLN A 114 5.82 10.37 8.31
CA GLN A 114 4.72 11.30 8.10
C GLN A 114 4.27 11.28 6.63
N GLY A 115 5.20 11.26 5.68
CA GLY A 115 4.90 11.15 4.24
C GLY A 115 4.11 9.90 3.90
N ALA A 116 4.54 8.74 4.41
CA ALA A 116 3.84 7.46 4.18
C ALA A 116 2.39 7.48 4.72
N ARG A 117 2.18 8.00 5.93
CA ARG A 117 0.83 8.14 6.51
C ARG A 117 -0.04 9.16 5.78
N ALA A 118 0.55 10.27 5.34
CA ALA A 118 -0.15 11.27 4.55
C ALA A 118 -0.67 10.68 3.24
N PHE A 119 0.16 9.89 2.54
CA PHE A 119 -0.26 9.19 1.33
C PHE A 119 -1.49 8.30 1.54
N VAL A 120 -1.50 7.45 2.59
CA VAL A 120 -2.65 6.58 2.87
C VAL A 120 -3.91 7.39 3.21
N THR A 121 -3.75 8.54 3.86
CA THR A 121 -4.85 9.47 4.17
C THR A 121 -5.44 10.08 2.90
N ASP A 122 -4.58 10.55 1.99
CA ASP A 122 -5.00 11.15 0.72
C ASP A 122 -5.63 10.09 -0.21
N ALA A 123 -5.04 8.89 -0.26
CA ALA A 123 -5.59 7.76 -0.99
C ALA A 123 -7.01 7.42 -0.53
N ALA A 124 -7.31 7.52 0.77
CA ALA A 124 -8.66 7.27 1.29
C ALA A 124 -9.70 8.27 0.76
N ALA A 125 -9.31 9.54 0.59
CA ALA A 125 -10.19 10.54 -0.01
C ALA A 125 -10.46 10.23 -1.49
N SER A 126 -9.44 9.78 -2.23
CA SER A 126 -9.58 9.35 -3.62
C SER A 126 -10.42 8.08 -3.75
N TRP A 127 -10.17 7.06 -2.93
CA TRP A 127 -10.91 5.79 -2.96
C TRP A 127 -12.40 5.99 -2.65
N LYS A 128 -12.76 6.93 -1.78
CA LYS A 128 -14.16 7.29 -1.51
C LYS A 128 -14.92 7.77 -2.76
N LYS A 129 -14.26 8.43 -3.70
CA LYS A 129 -14.88 8.85 -4.98
C LYS A 129 -15.20 7.67 -5.90
N CYS A 130 -14.47 6.57 -5.73
CA CYS A 130 -14.63 5.35 -6.50
C CYS A 130 -15.52 4.32 -5.81
N ALA A 131 -15.90 4.52 -4.54
CA ALA A 131 -16.59 3.53 -3.73
C ALA A 131 -18.08 3.37 -4.07
N ASN A 132 -18.61 2.17 -3.84
CA ASN A 132 -20.03 1.81 -4.01
C ASN A 132 -20.59 2.12 -5.41
N ARG A 133 -19.76 2.01 -6.45
CA ARG A 133 -20.16 2.21 -7.84
C ARG A 133 -19.45 1.25 -8.77
N GLU A 134 -20.00 1.11 -9.97
CA GLU A 134 -19.32 0.47 -11.08
C GLU A 134 -18.22 1.38 -11.62
N ILE A 135 -17.04 0.80 -11.90
CA ILE A 135 -15.92 1.46 -12.56
C ILE A 135 -15.56 0.74 -13.85
N ASN A 136 -15.17 1.51 -14.88
CA ASN A 136 -14.75 0.96 -16.17
C ASN A 136 -13.23 0.83 -16.24
N THR A 137 -12.74 -0.42 -16.21
CA THR A 137 -11.32 -0.77 -16.27
C THR A 137 -10.86 -1.17 -17.67
N ARG A 138 -11.67 -0.93 -18.70
CA ARG A 138 -11.26 -1.16 -20.10
C ARG A 138 -9.96 -0.41 -20.38
N ASN A 139 -8.97 -1.13 -20.89
CA ASN A 139 -7.69 -0.55 -21.25
C ASN A 139 -7.84 0.33 -22.51
N VAL A 140 -7.61 1.63 -22.39
CA VAL A 140 -7.80 2.60 -23.49
C VAL A 140 -6.66 2.61 -24.50
N LYS A 141 -5.57 1.87 -24.24
CA LYS A 141 -4.43 1.70 -25.16
C LYS A 141 -4.53 0.43 -26.00
N LYS A 142 -5.55 -0.41 -25.77
CA LYS A 142 -5.81 -1.61 -26.55
C LYS A 142 -6.97 -1.36 -27.52
N ASP A 143 -6.87 -1.93 -28.71
CA ASP A 143 -7.92 -1.86 -29.75
C ASP A 143 -9.13 -2.76 -29.46
N ASP A 144 -9.39 -3.08 -28.19
CA ASP A 144 -10.56 -3.84 -27.76
C ASP A 144 -11.65 -2.86 -27.28
N PRO A 145 -12.77 -2.74 -28.00
CA PRO A 145 -13.83 -1.80 -27.64
C PRO A 145 -14.67 -2.29 -26.45
N ARG A 146 -14.51 -3.54 -26.00
CA ARG A 146 -15.36 -4.13 -24.96
C ARG A 146 -15.05 -3.52 -23.59
N ASN A 147 -16.08 -2.95 -22.96
CA ASN A 147 -15.96 -2.46 -21.60
C ASN A 147 -15.68 -3.60 -20.62
N LEU A 148 -14.91 -3.30 -19.58
CA LEU A 148 -14.63 -4.21 -18.48
C LEU A 148 -15.04 -3.50 -17.20
N PHE A 149 -16.06 -4.03 -16.53
CA PHE A 149 -16.64 -3.39 -15.36
C PHE A 149 -16.29 -4.13 -14.07
N TRP A 150 -16.12 -3.35 -13.01
CA TRP A 150 -15.94 -3.81 -11.65
C TRP A 150 -16.86 -3.02 -10.73
N THR A 151 -17.58 -3.71 -9.86
CA THR A 151 -18.34 -3.08 -8.77
C THR A 151 -17.43 -2.94 -7.56
N THR A 152 -17.26 -1.71 -7.10
CA THR A 152 -16.50 -1.42 -5.89
C THR A 152 -17.40 -1.47 -4.66
N GLY A 153 -16.86 -1.98 -3.55
CA GLY A 153 -17.46 -1.86 -2.24
C GLY A 153 -17.18 -0.50 -1.58
N PRO A 154 -17.48 -0.35 -0.29
CA PRO A 154 -17.10 0.83 0.47
C PRO A 154 -15.58 0.91 0.63
N ALA A 155 -15.03 2.13 0.64
CA ALA A 155 -13.70 2.40 1.16
C ALA A 155 -13.77 2.42 2.70
N SER A 156 -13.07 1.51 3.37
CA SER A 156 -13.06 1.42 4.83
C SER A 156 -11.66 1.64 5.38
N GLN A 157 -11.57 2.30 6.54
CA GLN A 157 -10.34 2.34 7.33
C GLN A 157 -10.59 1.71 8.69
N ALA A 158 -9.77 0.71 9.03
CA ALA A 158 -9.74 0.09 10.35
C ALA A 158 -8.29 -0.30 10.67
N ASP A 159 -7.86 -0.09 11.91
CA ASP A 159 -6.52 -0.46 12.40
C ASP A 159 -5.36 0.03 11.51
N GLY A 160 -5.48 1.23 10.94
CA GLY A 160 -4.47 1.82 10.06
C GLY A 160 -4.44 1.26 8.63
N ILE A 161 -5.38 0.38 8.27
CA ILE A 161 -5.50 -0.22 6.94
C ILE A 161 -6.68 0.42 6.21
N LEU A 162 -6.40 1.06 5.08
CA LEU A 162 -7.39 1.41 4.07
C LEU A 162 -7.66 0.18 3.21
N ALA A 163 -8.91 -0.23 3.08
CA ALA A 163 -9.30 -1.41 2.32
C ALA A 163 -10.53 -1.17 1.44
N MET A 164 -10.64 -1.95 0.36
CA MET A 164 -11.79 -2.01 -0.53
C MET A 164 -11.88 -3.38 -1.19
N THR A 165 -13.10 -3.91 -1.32
CA THR A 165 -13.36 -5.08 -2.18
C THR A 165 -13.84 -4.61 -3.55
N MET A 166 -13.31 -5.19 -4.62
CA MET A 166 -13.84 -5.05 -5.97
C MET A 166 -14.40 -6.39 -6.44
N ILE A 167 -15.57 -6.39 -7.06
CA ILE A 167 -16.26 -7.59 -7.54
C ILE A 167 -16.44 -7.48 -9.04
N GLN A 168 -16.09 -8.53 -9.76
CA GLN A 168 -16.45 -8.68 -11.16
C GLN A 168 -17.73 -9.51 -11.24
N GLU A 169 -18.68 -9.13 -12.10
CA GLU A 169 -20.05 -9.72 -12.15
C GLU A 169 -20.09 -11.26 -12.32
N ALA A 170 -18.99 -11.89 -12.72
CA ALA A 170 -18.92 -13.33 -12.99
C ALA A 170 -18.31 -14.15 -11.83
N GLN A 171 -19.13 -15.08 -11.31
CA GLN A 171 -18.69 -16.33 -10.65
C GLN A 171 -17.82 -16.16 -9.38
N GLY A 172 -18.09 -15.13 -8.58
CA GLY A 172 -17.43 -14.92 -7.30
C GLY A 172 -15.97 -14.48 -7.42
N TRP A 173 -15.53 -14.02 -8.60
CA TRP A 173 -14.22 -13.40 -8.74
C TRP A 173 -14.22 -12.01 -8.11
N ASN A 174 -13.35 -11.80 -7.13
CA ASN A 174 -13.21 -10.52 -6.45
C ASN A 174 -11.74 -10.25 -6.13
N CYS A 175 -11.43 -8.98 -5.92
CA CYS A 175 -10.14 -8.52 -5.45
C CYS A 175 -10.30 -7.81 -4.12
N GLN A 176 -9.39 -8.07 -3.20
CA GLN A 176 -9.15 -7.25 -2.03
C GLN A 176 -8.05 -6.26 -2.36
N ARG A 177 -8.31 -4.98 -2.10
CA ARG A 177 -7.33 -3.90 -2.19
C ARG A 177 -7.03 -3.39 -0.80
N ALA A 178 -5.76 -3.13 -0.53
CA ALA A 178 -5.36 -2.55 0.72
C ALA A 178 -4.18 -1.60 0.58
N LEU A 179 -4.20 -0.54 1.38
CA LEU A 179 -3.10 0.37 1.65
C LEU A 179 -2.92 0.49 3.16
N SER A 180 -1.67 0.44 3.63
CA SER A 180 -1.32 0.78 5.01
C SER A 180 0.05 1.44 5.05
N ALA A 181 0.41 2.04 6.18
CA ALA A 181 1.70 2.69 6.36
C ALA A 181 2.38 2.21 7.64
N ARG A 182 3.63 1.78 7.52
CA ARG A 182 4.49 1.36 8.63
C ARG A 182 5.85 2.03 8.46
N ASN A 183 6.31 2.73 9.51
CA ASN A 183 7.46 3.62 9.39
C ASN A 183 7.32 4.54 8.16
N ASN A 184 8.36 4.71 7.35
CA ASN A 184 8.37 5.48 6.10
C ASN A 184 7.95 4.67 4.87
N VAL A 185 7.27 3.53 5.04
CA VAL A 185 6.88 2.63 3.95
C VAL A 185 5.37 2.51 3.86
N VAL A 186 4.83 2.67 2.65
CA VAL A 186 3.46 2.29 2.30
C VAL A 186 3.47 0.86 1.79
N ILE A 187 2.53 0.06 2.29
CA ILE A 187 2.29 -1.32 1.89
C ILE A 187 1.02 -1.32 1.03
N ASP A 188 1.10 -1.87 -0.18
CA ASP A 188 0.04 -1.81 -1.19
C ASP A 188 -0.24 -3.21 -1.77
N LEU A 189 -1.48 -3.69 -1.63
CA LEU A 189 -1.89 -5.05 -1.95
C LEU A 189 -3.09 -5.09 -2.89
N GLU A 190 -2.97 -5.77 -4.02
CA GLU A 190 -4.09 -6.29 -4.79
C GLU A 190 -4.08 -7.82 -4.70
N LEU A 191 -5.13 -8.40 -4.14
CA LEU A 191 -5.28 -9.85 -4.06
C LEU A 191 -6.61 -10.28 -4.65
N CYS A 192 -6.55 -10.94 -5.80
CA CYS A 192 -7.69 -11.46 -6.51
C CYS A 192 -7.76 -12.99 -6.46
N GLY A 193 -8.99 -13.49 -6.49
CA GLY A 193 -9.29 -14.91 -6.40
C GLY A 193 -10.79 -15.14 -6.44
N ARG A 194 -11.21 -16.37 -6.17
CA ARG A 194 -12.63 -16.68 -5.95
C ARG A 194 -12.99 -16.50 -4.49
N ASN A 195 -13.98 -15.65 -4.21
CA ASN A 195 -14.52 -15.40 -2.88
C ASN A 195 -13.45 -15.05 -1.84
N VAL A 196 -12.47 -14.24 -2.23
CA VAL A 196 -11.38 -13.79 -1.35
C VAL A 196 -11.98 -13.02 -0.17
N PRO A 197 -11.84 -13.52 1.08
CA PRO A 197 -12.41 -12.84 2.23
C PRO A 197 -11.57 -11.61 2.59
N GLY A 198 -12.21 -10.54 3.06
CA GLY A 198 -11.49 -9.34 3.51
C GLY A 198 -10.56 -9.59 4.71
N SER A 199 -10.78 -10.66 5.48
CA SER A 199 -9.96 -11.03 6.64
C SER A 199 -8.52 -11.42 6.30
N VAL A 200 -8.19 -11.66 5.03
CA VAL A 200 -6.82 -11.91 4.57
C VAL A 200 -5.96 -10.63 4.58
N VAL A 201 -6.60 -9.45 4.47
CA VAL A 201 -5.89 -8.17 4.36
C VAL A 201 -5.07 -7.85 5.61
N PRO A 202 -5.62 -7.92 6.85
CA PRO A 202 -4.83 -7.69 8.05
C PRO A 202 -3.67 -8.69 8.22
N GLN A 203 -3.85 -9.93 7.76
CA GLN A 203 -2.79 -10.95 7.83
C GLN A 203 -1.62 -10.58 6.92
N PHE A 204 -1.90 -10.11 5.70
CA PHE A 204 -0.88 -9.64 4.76
C PHE A 204 -0.15 -8.42 5.31
N VAL A 205 -0.90 -7.41 5.76
CA VAL A 205 -0.32 -6.18 6.32
C VAL A 205 0.57 -6.51 7.51
N THR A 206 0.11 -7.35 8.45
CA THR A 206 0.91 -7.75 9.62
C THR A 206 2.21 -8.45 9.21
N ALA A 207 2.15 -9.33 8.20
CA ALA A 207 3.33 -10.06 7.74
C ALA A 207 4.39 -9.11 7.12
N VAL A 208 3.94 -8.11 6.37
CA VAL A 208 4.82 -7.10 5.75
C VAL A 208 5.31 -6.09 6.80
N ASP A 209 4.47 -5.67 7.74
CA ASP A 209 4.84 -4.81 8.88
C ASP A 209 6.04 -5.36 9.64
N ASN A 210 6.03 -6.66 9.95
CA ASN A 210 7.14 -7.31 10.64
C ASN A 210 8.45 -7.23 9.84
N LYS A 211 8.37 -7.28 8.50
CA LYS A 211 9.54 -7.12 7.63
C LYS A 211 9.98 -5.67 7.54
N VAL A 212 9.05 -4.71 7.52
CA VAL A 212 9.38 -3.27 7.62
C VAL A 212 10.16 -3.00 8.91
N ASP A 213 9.63 -3.45 10.05
CA ASP A 213 10.26 -3.27 11.36
C ASP A 213 11.65 -3.91 11.43
N ALA A 214 11.87 -5.04 10.78
CA ALA A 214 13.18 -5.69 10.73
C ALA A 214 14.24 -4.85 9.97
N GLN A 215 13.82 -3.90 9.13
CA GLN A 215 14.72 -3.04 8.35
C GLN A 215 15.01 -1.68 9.02
N SER A 216 14.22 -1.30 10.02
CA SER A 216 14.29 -0.02 10.73
C SER A 216 14.74 -0.15 12.18
#